data_AF-A0A850UX14-F1
#
_entry.id   AF-A0A850UX14-F1
#
_cell.length_a   1.000
_cell.length_b   1.000
_cell.length_c   1.000
_cell.angle_alpha   90.00
_cell.angle_beta   90.00
_cell.angle_gamma   90.00
#
_symmetry.space_group_name_H-M   'P 1'
#
loop_
_entity.id
_entity.type
_entity.pdbx_description
1 polymer ?
#
loop_
_entity_poly.entity_id
_entity_poly.type
_entity_poly.pdbx_seq_one_letter_code
_entity_poly.pdbx_strand_id
1 'polypeptide(L)'
;VKSWADAFGGELYSIVTKYSGSLLLQKKYKDVEPTLKIKEVDGLELVKKFSEQMESMLRRKVEAVEVCLLGLGALGRNLCPASPRAAGTALLPAPGACFDYYNSLLINDKDENDNYVELGDEFILEPNEHFNNLLVNTTYSDIQLPTNVYNKDPAILNGVYMSEALNPIFVDNFERDPTLTWQYFGSSTGFFRLYPGIKWLPDENGVISFDCRNRGW
;
A
#
# COMPACT_ATOMS: atom_id res chain seq x y z
N VAL A 1 47.40 3.47 -37.09
CA VAL A 1 46.23 3.28 -36.20
C VAL A 1 46.62 3.43 -34.72
N LYS A 2 47.56 2.62 -34.19
CA LYS A 2 47.98 2.70 -32.78
C LYS A 2 48.51 4.07 -32.36
N SER A 3 49.46 4.65 -33.14
CA SER A 3 49.99 5.99 -32.87
C SER A 3 48.93 7.10 -32.89
N TRP A 4 47.91 6.98 -33.75
CA TRP A 4 46.80 7.92 -33.82
C TRP A 4 45.89 7.79 -32.59
N ALA A 5 45.59 6.56 -32.15
CA ALA A 5 44.80 6.32 -30.96
C ALA A 5 45.49 6.82 -29.68
N ASP A 6 46.82 6.65 -29.59
CA ASP A 6 47.61 7.14 -28.45
C ASP A 6 47.64 8.68 -28.43
N ALA A 7 47.81 9.33 -29.58
CA ALA A 7 47.78 10.79 -29.70
C ALA A 7 46.41 11.37 -29.34
N PHE A 8 45.34 10.81 -29.92
CA PHE A 8 43.97 11.23 -29.63
C PHE A 8 43.58 10.99 -28.17
N GLY A 9 43.96 9.85 -27.58
CA GLY A 9 43.73 9.56 -26.16
C GLY A 9 44.46 10.53 -25.23
N GLY A 10 45.69 10.93 -25.59
CA GLY A 10 46.45 11.94 -24.86
C GLY A 10 45.80 13.33 -24.90
N GLU A 11 45.34 13.75 -26.08
CA GLU A 11 44.59 15.01 -26.24
C GLU A 11 43.30 14.99 -25.42
N LEU A 12 42.51 13.91 -25.51
CA LEU A 12 41.26 13.78 -24.79
C LEU A 12 41.48 13.79 -23.27
N TYR A 13 42.51 13.10 -22.79
CA TYR A 13 42.91 13.14 -21.39
C TYR A 13 43.26 14.58 -20.95
N SER A 14 44.05 15.31 -21.76
CA SER A 14 44.44 16.69 -21.43
C SER A 14 43.23 17.64 -21.34
N ILE A 15 42.27 17.49 -22.26
CA ILE A 15 41.03 18.27 -22.28
C ILE A 15 40.19 17.92 -21.06
N VAL A 16 39.96 16.63 -20.80
CA VAL A 16 39.16 16.16 -19.67
C VAL A 16 39.78 16.60 -18.35
N THR A 17 41.08 16.42 -18.12
CA THR A 17 41.72 16.85 -16.87
C THR A 17 41.67 18.36 -16.67
N LYS A 18 41.83 19.15 -17.75
CA LYS A 18 41.78 20.62 -17.69
C LYS A 18 40.37 21.15 -17.39
N TYR A 19 39.34 20.60 -18.03
CA TYR A 19 37.97 21.10 -17.91
C TYR A 19 37.15 20.41 -16.81
N SER A 20 37.44 19.15 -16.45
CA SER A 20 36.75 18.47 -15.34
C SER A 20 37.14 19.03 -13.96
N GLY A 21 38.32 19.63 -13.85
CA GLY A 21 38.83 20.14 -12.58
C GLY A 21 39.12 19.05 -11.54
N SER A 22 39.32 17.79 -11.96
CA SER A 22 39.58 16.67 -11.04
C SER A 22 40.77 16.91 -10.11
N LEU A 23 41.84 17.53 -10.62
CA LEU A 23 43.02 17.91 -9.83
C LEU A 23 42.70 19.00 -8.79
N LEU A 24 41.83 19.95 -9.16
CA LEU A 24 41.37 20.99 -8.24
C LEU A 24 40.53 20.38 -7.11
N LEU A 25 39.63 19.45 -7.45
CA LEU A 25 38.81 18.73 -6.47
C LEU A 25 39.68 17.92 -5.50
N GLN A 26 40.69 17.20 -6.01
CA GLN A 26 41.61 16.43 -5.17
C GLN A 26 42.39 17.35 -4.20
N LYS A 27 42.83 18.51 -4.67
CA LYS A 27 43.50 19.50 -3.82
C LYS A 27 42.55 20.03 -2.75
N LYS A 28 41.32 20.42 -3.13
CA LYS A 28 40.31 20.88 -2.19
C LYS A 28 39.96 19.83 -1.15
N TYR A 29 39.91 18.56 -1.53
CA TYR A 29 39.66 17.45 -0.61
C TYR A 29 40.77 17.32 0.44
N LYS A 30 42.04 17.46 0.04
CA LYS A 30 43.19 17.49 0.96
C LYS A 30 43.18 18.71 1.88
N ASP A 31 42.77 19.86 1.36
CA ASP A 31 42.65 21.09 2.16
C ASP A 31 41.61 20.94 3.30
N VAL A 32 40.52 20.18 3.05
CA VAL A 32 39.47 19.91 4.05
C VAL A 32 39.65 18.60 4.81
N GLU A 33 40.62 17.76 4.44
CA GLU A 33 40.90 16.48 5.09
C GLU A 33 41.04 16.57 6.62
N PRO A 34 41.68 17.61 7.22
CA PRO A 34 41.75 17.75 8.68
C PRO A 34 40.39 17.94 9.36
N THR A 35 39.38 18.41 8.61
CA THR A 35 38.00 18.59 9.10
C THR A 35 37.14 17.34 8.89
N LEU A 36 37.59 16.41 8.05
CA LEU A 36 36.87 15.18 7.72
C LEU A 36 37.40 14.01 8.55
N LYS A 37 36.48 13.20 9.08
CA LYS A 37 36.83 11.96 9.78
C LYS A 37 36.65 10.79 8.83
N ILE A 38 37.74 10.30 8.26
CA ILE A 38 37.74 9.06 7.48
C ILE A 38 37.55 7.90 8.47
N LYS A 39 36.48 7.14 8.28
CA LYS A 39 36.20 5.93 9.06
C LYS A 39 36.24 4.73 8.13
N GLU A 40 36.96 3.70 8.55
CA GLU A 40 36.89 2.39 7.91
C GLU A 40 35.50 1.79 8.17
N VAL A 41 34.92 1.14 7.16
CA VAL A 41 33.61 0.51 7.25
C VAL A 41 33.81 -1.00 7.20
N ASP A 42 33.53 -1.69 8.30
CA ASP A 42 33.50 -3.14 8.33
C ASP A 42 32.19 -3.63 7.68
N GLY A 43 32.34 -4.38 6.58
CA GLY A 43 31.22 -4.96 5.86
C GLY A 43 30.42 -5.98 6.68
N LEU A 44 31.07 -6.75 7.56
CA LEU A 44 30.40 -7.76 8.38
C LEU A 44 29.54 -7.11 9.46
N GLU A 45 30.08 -6.09 10.14
CA GLU A 45 29.32 -5.30 11.12
C GLU A 45 28.11 -4.62 10.45
N LEU A 46 28.32 -4.05 9.26
CA LEU A 46 27.26 -3.39 8.50
C LEU A 46 26.13 -4.36 8.14
N VAL A 47 26.46 -5.54 7.61
CA VAL A 47 25.46 -6.58 7.28
C VAL A 47 24.71 -7.02 8.53
N LYS A 48 25.40 -7.21 9.65
CA LYS A 48 24.76 -7.57 10.92
C LYS A 48 23.77 -6.49 11.37
N LYS A 49 24.17 -5.21 11.33
CA LYS A 49 23.29 -4.09 11.66
C LYS A 49 22.06 -4.04 10.74
N PHE A 50 22.22 -4.26 9.43
CA PHE A 50 21.10 -4.34 8.51
C PHE A 50 20.16 -5.51 8.83
N SER A 51 20.72 -6.69 9.16
CA SER A 51 19.89 -7.84 9.54
C SER A 51 19.05 -7.57 10.78
N GLU A 52 19.62 -6.93 11.81
CA GLU A 52 18.91 -6.57 13.04
C GLU A 52 17.78 -5.55 12.76
N GLN A 53 18.05 -4.54 11.92
CA GLN A 53 17.04 -3.56 11.51
C GLN A 53 15.91 -4.21 10.70
N MET A 54 16.26 -5.13 9.79
CA MET A 54 15.28 -5.85 8.98
C MET A 54 14.43 -6.81 9.82
N GLU A 55 15.03 -7.49 10.80
CA GLU A 55 14.30 -8.33 11.76
C GLU A 55 13.28 -7.51 12.56
N SER A 56 13.70 -6.37 13.13
CA SER A 56 12.80 -5.49 13.88
C SER A 56 11.66 -4.94 13.02
N MET A 57 11.96 -4.57 11.77
CA MET A 57 10.96 -4.08 10.82
C MET A 57 9.95 -5.18 10.47
N LEU A 58 10.42 -6.39 10.13
CA LEU A 58 9.54 -7.51 9.79
C LEU A 58 8.69 -7.95 10.99
N ARG A 59 9.27 -7.97 12.19
CA ARG A 59 8.53 -8.29 13.43
C ARG A 59 7.36 -7.33 13.65
N ARG A 60 7.57 -6.02 13.51
CA ARG A 60 6.48 -5.03 13.62
C ARG A 60 5.39 -5.24 12.56
N LYS A 61 5.76 -5.60 11.33
CA LYS A 61 4.79 -5.92 10.27
C LYS A 61 3.99 -7.18 10.59
N VAL A 62 4.61 -8.21 11.17
CA VAL A 62 3.91 -9.43 11.61
C VAL A 62 2.94 -9.11 12.74
N GLU A 63 3.35 -8.32 13.74
CA GLU A 63 2.49 -7.91 14.84
C GLU A 63 1.24 -7.15 14.35
N ALA A 64 1.39 -6.25 13.37
CA ALA A 64 0.26 -5.56 12.74
C ALA A 64 -0.74 -6.53 12.09
N VAL A 65 -0.24 -7.57 11.39
CA VAL A 65 -1.07 -8.62 10.78
C VAL A 65 -1.76 -9.48 11.84
N GLU A 66 -1.06 -9.84 12.92
CA GLU A 66 -1.64 -10.60 14.03
C GLU A 66 -2.81 -9.86 14.69
N VAL A 67 -2.67 -8.54 14.91
CA VAL A 67 -3.76 -7.72 15.46
C VAL A 67 -4.98 -7.71 14.53
N CYS A 68 -4.78 -7.58 13.21
CA CYS A 68 -5.87 -7.70 12.23
C CYS A 68 -6.57 -9.06 12.30
N LEU A 69 -5.80 -10.16 12.39
CA LEU A 69 -6.34 -11.53 12.50
C LEU A 69 -7.13 -11.72 13.79
N LEU A 70 -6.65 -11.20 14.92
CA LEU A 70 -7.35 -11.25 16.21
C LEU A 70 -8.66 -10.46 16.15
N GLY A 71 -8.66 -9.28 15.53
CA GLY A 71 -9.87 -8.48 15.30
C GLY A 71 -10.94 -9.25 14.53
N LEU A 72 -10.57 -9.82 13.39
CA LEU A 72 -11.46 -10.66 12.58
C LEU A 72 -11.96 -11.89 13.34
N GLY A 73 -11.07 -12.57 14.07
CA GLY A 73 -11.41 -13.77 14.83
C GLY A 73 -12.38 -13.51 15.98
N ALA A 74 -12.22 -12.40 16.70
CA ALA A 74 -13.13 -12.00 17.76
C ALA A 74 -14.55 -11.75 17.24
N LEU A 75 -14.68 -11.08 16.09
CA LEU A 75 -15.97 -10.79 15.45
C LEU A 75 -16.62 -12.06 14.91
N GLY A 76 -15.85 -12.91 14.23
CA GLY A 76 -16.35 -14.19 13.72
C GLY A 76 -16.92 -15.10 14.82
N ARG A 77 -16.36 -15.05 16.04
CA ARG A 77 -16.89 -15.78 17.20
C ARG A 77 -18.12 -15.14 17.82
N ASN A 78 -18.15 -13.81 17.93
CA ASN A 78 -19.29 -13.09 18.48
C ASN A 78 -20.54 -13.17 17.58
N LEU A 79 -20.34 -13.38 16.27
CA LEU A 79 -21.41 -13.50 15.28
C LEU A 79 -21.85 -14.95 15.02
N CYS A 80 -21.07 -15.95 15.41
CA CYS A 80 -21.42 -17.38 15.33
C CYS A 80 -21.92 -17.90 16.70
N PRO A 81 -23.22 -17.84 17.01
CA PRO A 81 -23.76 -18.64 18.10
C PRO A 81 -23.65 -20.12 17.70
N ALA A 82 -23.21 -20.97 18.61
CA ALA A 82 -22.90 -22.39 18.42
C ALA A 82 -24.11 -23.29 18.03
N SER A 83 -24.75 -23.06 16.89
CA SER A 83 -25.87 -23.87 16.39
C SER A 83 -25.81 -24.04 14.86
N PRO A 84 -25.74 -25.28 14.33
CA PRO A 84 -25.76 -25.54 12.89
C PRO A 84 -27.12 -25.31 12.20
N ARG A 85 -28.12 -24.75 12.91
CA ARG A 85 -29.51 -24.62 12.41
C ARG A 85 -29.90 -23.23 11.89
N ALA A 86 -28.99 -22.26 11.90
CA ALA A 86 -29.26 -20.88 11.46
C ALA A 86 -28.61 -20.53 10.10
N ALA A 87 -28.39 -21.51 9.23
CA ALA A 87 -27.82 -21.30 7.89
C ALA A 87 -28.77 -20.58 6.90
N GLY A 88 -29.88 -20.00 7.38
CA GLY A 88 -30.93 -19.39 6.55
C GLY A 88 -31.36 -17.97 6.94
N THR A 89 -30.79 -17.38 7.99
CA THR A 89 -31.14 -16.01 8.42
C THR A 89 -29.95 -15.10 8.20
N ALA A 90 -30.08 -14.22 7.20
CA ALA A 90 -29.07 -13.29 6.75
C ALA A 90 -28.52 -12.42 7.90
N LEU A 91 -27.20 -12.32 7.99
CA LEU A 91 -26.44 -11.43 8.88
C LEU A 91 -26.48 -9.96 8.42
N LEU A 92 -27.58 -9.55 7.78
CA LEU A 92 -27.84 -8.14 7.50
C LEU A 92 -28.36 -7.47 8.78
N PRO A 93 -28.17 -6.15 8.94
CA PRO A 93 -28.95 -5.41 9.93
C PRO A 93 -30.44 -5.64 9.63
N ALA A 94 -31.29 -5.51 10.65
CA ALA A 94 -32.72 -5.87 10.63
C ALA A 94 -33.40 -5.55 9.28
N PRO A 95 -34.35 -6.38 8.81
CA PRO A 95 -34.96 -6.22 7.48
C PRO A 95 -35.48 -4.78 7.30
N GLY A 96 -34.74 -3.97 6.52
CA GLY A 96 -34.97 -2.52 6.37
C GLY A 96 -33.74 -1.63 6.57
N ALA A 97 -32.64 -2.13 7.15
CA ALA A 97 -31.38 -1.40 7.21
C ALA A 97 -30.51 -1.74 5.98
N CYS A 98 -30.28 -0.74 5.13
CA CYS A 98 -29.30 -0.83 4.06
C CYS A 98 -27.92 -0.60 4.67
N PHE A 99 -26.99 -1.52 4.45
CA PHE A 99 -25.59 -1.33 4.82
C PHE A 99 -24.84 -0.91 3.57
N ASP A 100 -24.38 0.33 3.57
CA ASP A 100 -23.64 0.92 2.48
C ASP A 100 -22.14 0.87 2.78
N TYR A 101 -21.34 0.74 1.72
CA TYR A 101 -19.88 0.74 1.79
C TYR A 101 -19.29 1.51 0.62
N TYR A 102 -18.06 2.00 0.77
CA TYR A 102 -17.36 2.70 -0.30
C TYR A 102 -16.84 1.72 -1.35
N ASN A 103 -17.46 1.73 -2.54
CA ASN A 103 -16.97 0.96 -3.67
C ASN A 103 -15.87 1.75 -4.39
N SER A 104 -14.68 1.19 -4.46
CA SER A 104 -13.48 1.86 -4.96
C SER A 104 -13.57 2.31 -6.42
N LEU A 105 -14.46 1.71 -7.21
CA LEU A 105 -14.77 2.14 -8.58
C LEU A 105 -15.64 3.39 -8.63
N LEU A 106 -16.64 3.43 -7.74
CA LEU A 106 -17.76 4.36 -7.81
C LEU A 106 -17.53 5.59 -6.93
N ILE A 107 -16.53 5.58 -6.04
CA ILE A 107 -16.27 6.71 -5.16
C ILE A 107 -16.12 8.01 -5.94
N ASN A 108 -16.82 9.06 -5.49
CA ASN A 108 -16.88 10.37 -6.14
C ASN A 108 -17.47 10.37 -7.57
N ASP A 109 -18.12 9.29 -8.01
CA ASP A 109 -18.89 9.30 -9.26
C ASP A 109 -20.26 9.92 -9.03
N LYS A 110 -20.63 10.84 -9.93
CA LYS A 110 -21.91 11.53 -9.89
C LYS A 110 -22.74 11.24 -11.13
N ASP A 111 -24.05 11.21 -10.96
CA ASP A 111 -25.02 11.07 -12.03
C ASP A 111 -25.24 12.39 -12.81
N GLU A 112 -26.09 12.35 -13.84
CA GLU A 112 -26.45 13.52 -14.66
C GLU A 112 -27.11 14.65 -13.85
N ASN A 113 -27.60 14.35 -12.64
CA ASN A 113 -28.27 15.27 -11.74
C ASN A 113 -27.35 15.78 -10.60
N ASP A 114 -26.04 15.53 -10.69
CA ASP A 114 -25.01 15.87 -9.69
C ASP A 114 -25.17 15.16 -8.32
N ASN A 115 -25.95 14.06 -8.26
CA ASN A 115 -26.05 13.21 -7.08
C ASN A 115 -25.01 12.08 -7.14
N TYR A 116 -24.50 11.65 -5.99
CA TYR A 116 -23.59 10.51 -5.92
C TYR A 116 -24.30 9.22 -6.35
N VAL A 117 -23.59 8.40 -7.12
CA VAL A 117 -24.05 7.06 -7.51
C VAL A 117 -24.13 6.17 -6.26
N GLU A 118 -25.02 5.17 -6.26
CA GLU A 118 -25.13 4.19 -5.19
C GLU A 118 -23.76 3.54 -4.90
N LEU A 119 -23.32 3.52 -3.62
CA LEU A 119 -21.98 3.10 -3.15
C LEU A 119 -20.81 4.02 -3.57
N GLY A 120 -21.08 5.13 -4.25
CA GLY A 120 -20.12 6.11 -4.77
C GLY A 120 -20.03 7.41 -3.97
N ASP A 121 -20.47 7.39 -2.71
CA ASP A 121 -20.56 8.53 -1.79
C ASP A 121 -19.25 9.34 -1.67
N GLU A 122 -19.34 10.52 -1.06
CA GLU A 122 -18.22 11.45 -0.93
C GLU A 122 -17.03 10.78 -0.23
N PHE A 123 -15.90 10.71 -0.95
CA PHE A 123 -14.68 10.10 -0.47
C PHE A 123 -13.51 11.06 -0.67
N ILE A 124 -13.11 11.73 0.40
CA ILE A 124 -12.03 12.73 0.35
C ILE A 124 -10.71 12.03 0.02
N LEU A 125 -10.12 12.36 -1.12
CA LEU A 125 -8.86 11.79 -1.55
C LEU A 125 -7.80 12.89 -1.57
N GLU A 126 -6.75 12.70 -0.78
CA GLU A 126 -5.65 13.66 -0.66
C GLU A 126 -4.34 13.05 -1.18
N PRO A 127 -3.50 13.84 -1.88
CA PRO A 127 -2.19 13.36 -2.32
C PRO A 127 -1.29 13.12 -1.11
N ASN A 128 -0.71 11.93 -1.03
CA ASN A 128 0.15 11.55 0.09
C ASN A 128 1.55 11.13 -0.39
N GLU A 129 2.59 11.81 0.10
CA GLU A 129 4.00 11.53 -0.25
C GLU A 129 4.42 10.09 0.06
N HIS A 130 3.88 9.52 1.14
CA HIS A 130 4.17 8.14 1.55
C HIS A 130 3.68 7.10 0.54
N PHE A 131 2.64 7.44 -0.22
CA PHE A 131 2.04 6.59 -1.25
C PHE A 131 2.37 7.10 -2.66
N ASN A 132 3.59 7.63 -2.88
CA ASN A 132 4.04 8.15 -4.18
C ASN A 132 3.15 9.28 -4.73
N ASN A 133 2.63 10.16 -3.86
CA ASN A 133 1.69 11.23 -4.20
C ASN A 133 0.37 10.74 -4.82
N LEU A 134 0.01 9.48 -4.58
CA LEU A 134 -1.31 8.97 -4.95
C LEU A 134 -2.37 9.62 -4.08
N LEU A 135 -3.55 9.81 -4.69
CA LEU A 135 -4.75 10.29 -4.05
C LEU A 135 -5.32 9.15 -3.19
N VAL A 136 -5.18 9.29 -1.87
CA VAL A 136 -5.56 8.27 -0.88
C VAL A 136 -6.45 8.87 0.21
N ASN A 137 -7.24 8.04 0.86
CA ASN A 137 -7.99 8.41 2.07
C ASN A 137 -7.42 7.64 3.28
N THR A 138 -6.83 8.36 4.22
CA THR A 138 -6.23 7.79 5.44
C THR A 138 -7.23 7.59 6.57
N THR A 139 -8.50 7.96 6.39
CA THR A 139 -9.55 7.80 7.41
C THR A 139 -10.34 6.51 7.20
N TYR A 140 -10.63 6.17 5.94
CA TYR A 140 -11.48 5.05 5.58
C TYR A 140 -10.77 4.10 4.60
N SER A 141 -11.15 2.83 4.68
CA SER A 141 -10.84 1.83 3.65
C SER A 141 -11.93 1.78 2.60
N ASP A 142 -11.57 1.33 1.41
CA ASP A 142 -12.48 1.09 0.30
C ASP A 142 -12.63 -0.42 0.04
N ILE A 143 -13.65 -0.78 -0.74
CA ILE A 143 -13.89 -2.14 -1.21
C ILE A 143 -13.77 -2.17 -2.73
N GLN A 144 -12.89 -3.02 -3.22
CA GLN A 144 -12.80 -3.39 -4.62
C GLN A 144 -13.50 -4.73 -4.85
N LEU A 145 -14.28 -4.81 -5.91
CA LEU A 145 -14.84 -6.06 -6.41
C LEU A 145 -14.40 -6.28 -7.86
N PRO A 146 -14.09 -7.53 -8.26
CA PRO A 146 -13.89 -7.85 -9.66
C PRO A 146 -15.22 -7.70 -10.42
N THR A 147 -15.15 -7.38 -11.71
CA THR A 147 -16.33 -7.12 -12.55
C THR A 147 -17.31 -8.31 -12.64
N ASN A 148 -16.85 -9.52 -12.34
CA ASN A 148 -17.69 -10.73 -12.34
C ASN A 148 -18.48 -10.97 -11.03
N VAL A 149 -18.28 -10.14 -9.99
CA VAL A 149 -18.96 -10.28 -8.69
C VAL A 149 -19.99 -9.17 -8.53
N TYR A 150 -21.18 -9.54 -8.04
CA TYR A 150 -22.29 -8.60 -7.85
C TYR A 150 -22.20 -7.90 -6.49
N ASN A 151 -22.25 -6.56 -6.51
CA ASN A 151 -22.08 -5.70 -5.33
C ASN A 151 -23.12 -5.93 -4.21
N LYS A 152 -24.32 -6.41 -4.53
CA LYS A 152 -25.43 -6.64 -3.58
C LYS A 152 -25.64 -8.11 -3.24
N ASP A 153 -24.68 -8.98 -3.55
CA ASP A 153 -24.74 -10.37 -3.11
C ASP A 153 -24.76 -10.43 -1.56
N PRO A 154 -25.71 -11.10 -0.92
CA PRO A 154 -25.78 -11.20 0.54
C PRO A 154 -24.49 -11.73 1.19
N ALA A 155 -23.77 -12.64 0.52
CA ALA A 155 -22.51 -13.17 1.04
C ALA A 155 -21.40 -12.11 1.05
N ILE A 156 -21.40 -11.21 0.04
CA ILE A 156 -20.48 -10.08 -0.02
C ILE A 156 -20.85 -9.05 1.04
N LEU A 157 -22.11 -8.64 1.11
CA LEU A 157 -22.57 -7.64 2.09
C LEU A 157 -22.25 -8.05 3.52
N ASN A 158 -22.52 -9.32 3.87
CA ASN A 158 -22.18 -9.85 5.19
C ASN A 158 -20.66 -9.80 5.46
N GLY A 159 -19.84 -10.17 4.47
CA GLY A 159 -18.38 -10.13 4.61
C GLY A 159 -17.82 -8.71 4.70
N VAL A 160 -18.36 -7.77 3.91
CA VAL A 160 -17.98 -6.35 3.96
C VAL A 160 -18.35 -5.77 5.33
N TYR A 161 -19.56 -6.04 5.82
CA TYR A 161 -20.00 -5.66 7.16
C TYR A 161 -19.06 -6.19 8.25
N MET A 162 -18.72 -7.48 8.21
CA MET A 162 -17.79 -8.08 9.18
C MET A 162 -16.40 -7.46 9.13
N SER A 163 -15.92 -7.11 7.93
CA SER A 163 -14.58 -6.54 7.75
C SER A 163 -14.50 -5.05 8.07
N GLU A 164 -15.63 -4.36 8.31
CA GLU A 164 -15.65 -2.94 8.68
C GLU A 164 -14.87 -2.67 9.97
N ALA A 165 -14.91 -3.61 10.92
CA ALA A 165 -14.17 -3.51 12.17
C ALA A 165 -12.64 -3.56 12.02
N LEU A 166 -12.13 -3.87 10.81
CA LEU A 166 -10.71 -3.69 10.51
C LEU A 166 -10.32 -2.22 10.32
N ASN A 167 -11.25 -1.33 10.00
CA ASN A 167 -10.97 0.09 9.79
C ASN A 167 -10.18 0.74 10.95
N PRO A 168 -10.65 0.67 12.21
CA PRO A 168 -9.89 1.24 13.33
C PRO A 168 -8.52 0.56 13.52
N ILE A 169 -8.43 -0.75 13.26
CA ILE A 169 -7.16 -1.48 13.37
C ILE A 169 -6.16 -1.00 12.31
N PHE A 170 -6.61 -0.77 11.08
CA PHE A 170 -5.77 -0.26 10.01
C PHE A 170 -5.22 1.14 10.31
N VAL A 171 -6.07 2.02 10.83
CA VAL A 171 -5.69 3.36 11.27
C VAL A 171 -4.68 3.27 12.42
N ASP A 172 -4.98 2.50 13.47
CA ASP A 172 -4.08 2.30 14.62
C ASP A 172 -2.72 1.73 14.19
N ASN A 173 -2.70 0.76 13.27
CA ASN A 173 -1.47 0.18 12.75
C ASN A 173 -0.62 1.23 12.01
N PHE A 174 -1.26 2.05 11.18
CA PHE A 174 -0.57 3.10 10.44
C PHE A 174 -0.03 4.21 11.37
N GLU A 175 -0.78 4.58 12.41
CA GLU A 175 -0.30 5.52 13.43
C GLU A 175 0.89 4.96 14.23
N ARG A 176 0.91 3.65 14.51
CA ARG A 176 2.01 2.97 15.22
C ARG A 176 3.26 2.81 14.35
N ASP A 177 3.09 2.48 13.08
CA ASP A 177 4.19 2.31 12.12
C ASP A 177 3.89 3.03 10.80
N PRO A 178 4.35 4.29 10.65
CA PRO A 178 4.15 5.06 9.44
C PRO A 178 4.96 4.51 8.25
N THR A 179 5.79 3.47 8.42
CA THR A 179 6.46 2.78 7.30
C THR A 179 5.60 1.68 6.66
N LEU A 180 4.39 1.44 7.18
CA LEU A 180 3.42 0.55 6.56
C LEU A 180 2.89 1.18 5.28
N THR A 181 2.89 0.40 4.20
CA THR A 181 2.34 0.82 2.91
C THR A 181 0.85 0.47 2.87
N TRP A 182 0.51 -0.60 2.16
CA TRP A 182 -0.87 -1.04 1.97
C TRP A 182 -1.23 -2.09 3.00
N GLN A 183 -2.38 -1.91 3.66
CA GLN A 183 -3.01 -2.93 4.48
C GLN A 183 -4.26 -3.39 3.74
N TYR A 184 -4.45 -4.70 3.64
CA TYR A 184 -5.57 -5.24 2.87
C TYR A 184 -6.12 -6.54 3.45
N PHE A 185 -7.39 -6.78 3.15
CA PHE A 185 -8.09 -8.01 3.47
C PHE A 185 -8.76 -8.54 2.19
N GLY A 186 -8.27 -9.69 1.72
CA GLY A 186 -8.86 -10.42 0.60
C GLY A 186 -9.84 -11.47 1.12
N SER A 187 -11.12 -11.34 0.76
CA SER A 187 -12.12 -12.34 1.12
C SER A 187 -12.13 -13.52 0.15
N SER A 188 -12.45 -14.71 0.65
CA SER A 188 -12.73 -15.88 -0.18
C SER A 188 -13.97 -15.70 -1.07
N THR A 189 -14.89 -14.80 -0.69
CA THR A 189 -16.06 -14.43 -1.49
C THR A 189 -15.71 -13.52 -2.68
N GLY A 190 -14.51 -12.93 -2.70
CA GLY A 190 -13.97 -12.19 -3.86
C GLY A 190 -13.95 -10.67 -3.73
N PHE A 191 -14.44 -10.09 -2.63
CA PHE A 191 -14.21 -8.66 -2.37
C PHE A 191 -12.84 -8.45 -1.72
N PHE A 192 -12.27 -7.27 -1.97
CA PHE A 192 -10.96 -6.86 -1.50
C PHE A 192 -11.09 -5.53 -0.76
N ARG A 193 -10.81 -5.52 0.55
CA ARG A 193 -10.76 -4.28 1.35
C ARG A 193 -9.34 -3.75 1.37
N LEU A 194 -9.15 -2.47 1.08
CA LEU A 194 -7.83 -1.85 1.00
C LEU A 194 -7.77 -0.57 1.84
N TYR A 195 -6.68 -0.41 2.59
CA TYR A 195 -6.38 0.78 3.37
C TYR A 195 -4.94 1.26 3.08
N PRO A 196 -4.73 2.57 2.91
CA PRO A 196 -5.75 3.64 2.78
C PRO A 196 -6.63 3.45 1.53
N GLY A 197 -7.86 3.96 1.55
CA GLY A 197 -8.77 3.79 0.41
C GLY A 197 -8.34 4.61 -0.81
N ILE A 198 -8.59 4.10 -2.02
CA ILE A 198 -8.21 4.77 -3.28
C ILE A 198 -9.30 4.65 -4.36
N LYS A 199 -9.28 5.56 -5.33
CA LYS A 199 -10.14 5.38 -6.51
C LYS A 199 -9.47 4.42 -7.49
N TRP A 200 -10.12 3.30 -7.75
CA TRP A 200 -9.68 2.36 -8.77
C TRP A 200 -10.18 2.83 -10.13
N LEU A 201 -9.30 2.77 -11.12
CA LEU A 201 -9.62 3.10 -12.49
C LEU A 201 -9.78 1.80 -13.28
N PRO A 202 -10.95 1.55 -13.90
CA PRO A 202 -11.13 0.41 -14.78
C PRO A 202 -10.31 0.58 -16.07
N ASP A 203 -10.16 -0.50 -16.83
CA ASP A 203 -9.54 -0.44 -18.16
C ASP A 203 -10.41 0.33 -19.18
N GLU A 204 -9.90 0.48 -20.42
CA GLU A 204 -10.62 1.17 -21.51
C GLU A 204 -12.01 0.59 -21.80
N ASN A 205 -12.25 -0.66 -21.39
CA ASN A 205 -13.51 -1.37 -21.58
C ASN A 205 -14.41 -1.32 -20.32
N GLY A 206 -14.00 -0.60 -19.27
CA GLY A 206 -14.74 -0.51 -18.02
C GLY A 206 -14.58 -1.73 -17.10
N VAL A 207 -13.60 -2.60 -17.36
CA VAL A 207 -13.41 -3.86 -16.64
C VAL A 207 -12.24 -3.73 -15.65
N ILE A 208 -12.44 -4.26 -14.45
CA ILE A 208 -11.36 -4.54 -13.50
C ILE A 208 -11.10 -6.05 -13.51
N SER A 209 -9.93 -6.42 -14.01
CA SER A 209 -9.43 -7.79 -14.01
C SER A 209 -8.81 -8.21 -12.66
N PHE A 210 -8.70 -7.29 -11.70
CA PHE A 210 -8.16 -7.60 -10.38
C PHE A 210 -9.16 -8.43 -9.58
N ASP A 211 -8.76 -9.66 -9.25
CA ASP A 211 -9.42 -10.54 -8.27
C ASP A 211 -8.39 -10.90 -7.19
N CYS A 212 -8.72 -10.65 -5.93
CA CYS A 212 -7.83 -10.93 -4.81
C CYS A 212 -7.53 -12.42 -4.62
N ARG A 213 -8.42 -13.32 -5.08
CA ARG A 213 -8.30 -14.78 -4.93
C ARG A 213 -7.27 -15.39 -5.88
N ASN A 214 -6.97 -14.70 -6.98
CA ASN A 214 -6.06 -15.17 -8.02
C ASN A 214 -4.62 -14.67 -7.82
N ARG A 215 -4.34 -14.06 -6.67
CA ARG A 215 -3.03 -13.47 -6.39
C ARG A 215 -2.15 -14.47 -5.67
N GLY A 216 -0.84 -14.42 -5.96
CA GLY A 216 0.18 -15.27 -5.35
C GLY A 216 0.92 -14.63 -4.17
N TRP A 217 0.35 -13.57 -3.58
CA TRP A 217 0.86 -12.98 -2.36
C TRP A 217 0.68 -13.91 -1.16
#